data_AF-E1EWW9-F1
#
_entry.id   AF-E1EWW9-F1
#
_cell.length_a   1.000
_cell.length_b   1.000
_cell.length_c   1.000
_cell.angle_alpha   90.00
_cell.angle_beta   90.00
_cell.angle_gamma   90.00
#
_symmetry.space_group_name_H-M   'P 1'
#
loop_
_entity.id
_entity.type
_entity.pdbx_description
1 polymer ?
#
loop_
_entity_poly.entity_id
_entity_poly.type
_entity_poly.pdbx_seq_one_letter_code
_entity_poly.pdbx_strand_id
1 'polypeptide(L)'
;MSGEVRAAGVIPYTVSNGVTYFLMVKTNDKGFGDFGGKVENNELPHEIAAREAEEESNGIFPISDVLAKIGTKYIYIPASKYALFFYPLSALPDPLSFGTQELHTGYPLEVVRCNSIDGFNLQLHPRLISARKLILQELRRFARYKGCSKV
;
A
#
# COMPACT_ATOMS: atom_id res chain seq x y z
N MET A 1 8.27 -11.05 -19.48
CA MET A 1 9.58 -10.58 -19.00
C MET A 1 9.34 -9.67 -17.80
N SER A 2 9.42 -10.20 -16.57
CA SER A 2 9.42 -9.36 -15.37
C SER A 2 10.82 -8.79 -15.21
N GLY A 3 10.99 -7.48 -15.32
CA GLY A 3 12.22 -6.86 -14.84
C GLY A 3 12.41 -7.20 -13.37
N GLU A 4 13.65 -7.47 -12.97
CA GLU A 4 14.03 -7.75 -11.57
C GLU A 4 13.35 -6.73 -10.63
N VAL A 5 12.45 -7.21 -9.76
CA VAL A 5 11.82 -6.39 -8.71
C VAL A 5 12.91 -6.04 -7.71
N ARG A 6 13.01 -4.76 -7.35
CA ARG A 6 14.02 -4.25 -6.39
C ARG A 6 13.42 -3.70 -5.10
N ALA A 7 12.12 -3.58 -5.07
CA ALA A 7 11.37 -2.97 -3.99
C ALA A 7 9.89 -3.35 -4.12
N ALA A 8 9.18 -3.42 -3.01
CA ALA A 8 7.76 -3.73 -2.99
C ALA A 8 7.07 -3.10 -1.79
N GLY A 9 5.74 -3.01 -1.87
CA GLY A 9 4.93 -2.52 -0.78
C GLY A 9 3.44 -2.73 -0.99
N VAL A 10 2.66 -2.30 0.00
CA VAL A 10 1.22 -2.52 0.07
C VAL A 10 0.45 -1.21 0.22
N ILE A 11 -0.71 -1.13 -0.44
CA ILE A 11 -1.76 -0.16 -0.09
C ILE A 11 -2.84 -0.89 0.72
N PRO A 12 -2.92 -0.66 2.05
CA PRO A 12 -4.01 -1.16 2.87
C PRO A 12 -5.32 -0.49 2.45
N TYR A 13 -6.37 -1.27 2.24
CA TYR A 13 -7.65 -0.73 1.80
C TYR A 13 -8.84 -1.47 2.40
N THR A 14 -9.97 -0.78 2.48
CA THR A 14 -11.28 -1.38 2.74
C THR A 14 -12.31 -0.81 1.77
N VAL A 15 -13.41 -1.52 1.58
CA VAL A 15 -14.54 -1.07 0.77
C VAL A 15 -15.75 -0.91 1.67
N SER A 16 -16.29 0.31 1.71
CA SER A 16 -17.50 0.65 2.45
C SER A 16 -18.41 1.52 1.60
N ASN A 17 -19.70 1.19 1.55
CA ASN A 17 -20.72 1.94 0.79
C ASN A 17 -20.36 2.23 -0.68
N GLY A 18 -19.73 1.26 -1.37
CA GLY A 18 -19.32 1.43 -2.76
C GLY A 18 -18.14 2.39 -2.97
N VAL A 19 -17.41 2.71 -1.90
CA VAL A 19 -16.20 3.54 -1.93
C VAL A 19 -15.03 2.74 -1.38
N THR A 20 -13.90 2.76 -2.08
CA THR A 20 -12.65 2.20 -1.57
C THR A 20 -11.94 3.28 -0.76
N TYR A 21 -11.72 3.00 0.52
CA TYR A 21 -10.87 3.79 1.41
C TYR A 21 -9.53 3.11 1.52
N PHE A 22 -8.45 3.87 1.60
CA PHE A 22 -7.11 3.32 1.68
C PHE A 22 -6.19 4.20 2.51
N LEU A 23 -5.10 3.63 3.00
CA LEU A 23 -4.07 4.35 3.74
C LEU A 23 -2.87 4.63 2.85
N MET A 24 -2.32 5.82 3.02
CA MET A 24 -1.05 6.24 2.43
C MET A 24 -0.14 6.71 3.56
N VAL A 25 1.16 6.48 3.41
CA VAL A 25 2.17 6.89 4.36
C VAL A 25 3.07 7.95 3.73
N LYS A 26 3.40 9.00 4.47
CA LYS A 26 4.40 9.97 4.06
C LYS A 26 5.66 9.75 4.89
N THR A 27 6.68 9.27 4.21
CA THR A 27 8.03 9.18 4.73
C THR A 27 8.83 10.32 4.12
N ASN A 28 9.17 11.32 4.95
CA ASN A 28 9.95 12.51 4.57
C ASN A 28 9.24 13.44 3.55
N ASP A 29 10.03 14.28 2.88
CA ASP A 29 9.55 15.34 1.97
C ASP A 29 9.21 14.86 0.55
N LYS A 30 9.21 13.55 0.30
CA LYS A 30 9.05 12.98 -1.05
C LYS A 30 7.59 12.77 -1.45
N GLY A 31 6.64 13.09 -0.57
CA GLY A 31 5.20 12.88 -0.78
C GLY A 31 4.71 11.54 -0.20
N PHE A 32 3.45 11.24 -0.50
CA PHE A 32 2.71 10.10 0.05
C PHE A 32 2.91 8.84 -0.80
N GLY A 33 3.36 7.77 -0.18
CA GLY A 33 3.54 6.44 -0.73
C GLY A 33 2.64 5.40 -0.11
N ASP A 34 2.86 4.17 -0.56
CA ASP A 34 2.43 2.93 0.06
C ASP A 34 3.39 2.53 1.19
N PHE A 35 3.01 1.53 2.00
CA PHE A 35 3.91 0.96 3.01
C PHE A 35 4.87 0.00 2.31
N GLY A 36 6.14 0.39 2.17
CA GLY A 36 7.05 -0.36 1.32
C GLY A 36 8.46 0.18 1.23
N GLY A 37 9.37 -0.72 0.90
CA GLY A 37 10.80 -0.45 0.78
C GLY A 37 11.51 -1.45 -0.10
N LYS A 38 12.80 -1.65 0.14
CA LYS A 38 13.72 -2.33 -0.80
C LYS A 38 13.82 -3.81 -0.49
N VAL A 39 14.23 -4.59 -1.49
CA VAL A 39 14.58 -6.00 -1.28
C VAL A 39 15.74 -6.12 -0.31
N GLU A 40 15.60 -7.03 0.65
CA GLU A 40 16.69 -7.54 1.48
C GLU A 40 16.80 -9.05 1.30
N ASN A 41 17.95 -9.64 1.64
CA ASN A 41 18.12 -11.10 1.78
C ASN A 41 17.54 -11.99 0.64
N ASN A 42 17.49 -11.49 -0.61
CA ASN A 42 16.89 -12.16 -1.78
C ASN A 42 15.39 -12.50 -1.63
N GLU A 43 14.64 -11.70 -0.88
CA GLU A 43 13.19 -11.83 -0.70
C GLU A 43 12.41 -11.81 -2.03
N LEU A 44 11.32 -12.58 -2.06
CA LEU A 44 10.30 -12.50 -3.10
C LEU A 44 9.46 -11.22 -2.93
N PRO A 45 8.83 -10.70 -4.00
CA PRO A 45 8.10 -9.43 -3.94
C PRO A 45 7.04 -9.31 -2.84
N HIS A 46 6.33 -10.38 -2.53
CA HIS A 46 5.30 -10.38 -1.49
C HIS A 46 5.89 -10.46 -0.08
N GLU A 47 7.08 -11.06 0.07
CA GLU A 47 7.83 -11.10 1.33
C GLU A 47 8.37 -9.70 1.65
N ILE A 48 8.98 -9.02 0.67
CA ILE A 48 9.41 -7.62 0.79
C ILE A 48 8.22 -6.75 1.24
N ALA A 49 7.09 -6.85 0.54
CA ALA A 49 5.92 -6.04 0.82
C ALA A 49 5.35 -6.29 2.23
N ALA A 50 5.40 -7.53 2.72
CA ALA A 50 4.92 -7.87 4.05
C ALA A 50 5.86 -7.39 5.17
N ARG A 51 7.18 -7.57 5.00
CA ARG A 51 8.18 -7.08 5.95
C ARG A 51 8.11 -5.57 6.10
N GLU A 52 8.16 -4.85 4.98
CA GLU A 52 8.13 -3.38 4.96
C GLU A 52 6.79 -2.84 5.49
N ALA A 53 5.68 -3.55 5.24
CA ALA A 53 4.40 -3.19 5.83
C ALA A 53 4.42 -3.27 7.36
N GLU A 54 5.04 -4.30 7.93
CA GLU A 54 5.16 -4.44 9.39
C GLU A 54 6.07 -3.36 9.98
N GLU A 55 7.23 -3.12 9.36
CA GLU A 55 8.22 -2.11 9.79
C GLU A 55 7.65 -0.68 9.74
N GLU A 56 7.14 -0.24 8.58
CA GLU A 56 6.61 1.13 8.39
C GLU A 56 5.25 1.34 9.09
N SER A 57 4.59 0.28 9.54
CA SER A 57 3.34 0.37 10.31
C SER A 57 3.51 0.22 11.82
N ASN A 58 4.73 0.12 12.33
CA ASN A 58 5.00 -0.14 13.74
C ASN A 58 4.29 -1.41 14.26
N GLY A 59 4.22 -2.46 13.42
CA GLY A 59 3.63 -3.75 13.76
C GLY A 59 2.10 -3.82 13.65
N ILE A 60 1.42 -2.75 13.22
CA ILE A 60 -0.05 -2.74 13.02
C ILE A 60 -0.46 -3.69 11.90
N PHE A 61 0.41 -3.93 10.93
CA PHE A 61 0.22 -4.90 9.86
C PHE A 61 1.21 -6.06 10.00
N PRO A 62 0.86 -7.12 10.75
CA PRO A 62 1.75 -8.26 10.95
C PRO A 62 2.07 -8.96 9.63
N ILE A 63 3.33 -9.36 9.45
CA ILE A 63 3.81 -10.04 8.22
C ILE A 63 2.88 -11.18 7.80
N SER A 64 2.49 -12.04 8.75
CA SER A 64 1.67 -13.22 8.49
C SER A 64 0.28 -12.88 7.94
N ASP A 65 -0.35 -11.81 8.42
CA ASP A 65 -1.66 -11.36 7.95
C ASP A 65 -1.55 -10.71 6.56
N VAL A 66 -0.51 -9.90 6.33
CA VAL A 66 -0.24 -9.29 5.02
C VAL A 66 -0.06 -10.39 3.97
N LEU A 67 0.85 -11.34 4.21
CA LEU A 67 1.13 -12.46 3.30
C LEU A 67 -0.14 -13.25 2.94
N ALA A 68 -0.96 -13.57 3.95
CA ALA A 68 -2.19 -14.33 3.76
C ALA A 68 -3.22 -13.62 2.86
N LYS A 69 -3.20 -12.28 2.83
CA LYS A 69 -4.21 -11.46 2.14
C LYS A 69 -3.77 -10.91 0.79
N ILE A 70 -2.48 -10.61 0.58
CA ILE A 70 -2.00 -10.04 -0.69
C ILE A 70 -1.73 -11.10 -1.75
N GLY A 71 -1.38 -12.33 -1.34
CA GLY A 71 -0.97 -13.39 -2.26
C GLY A 71 0.23 -13.00 -3.13
N THR A 72 0.25 -13.43 -4.40
CA THR A 72 1.39 -13.22 -5.30
C THR A 72 1.11 -12.25 -6.46
N LYS A 73 -0.11 -11.70 -6.57
CA LYS A 73 -0.51 -10.83 -7.66
C LYS A 73 -0.27 -9.36 -7.30
N TYR A 74 0.49 -8.66 -8.13
CA TYR A 74 0.83 -7.24 -7.94
C TYR A 74 0.75 -6.44 -9.23
N ILE A 75 0.71 -5.10 -9.09
CA ILE A 75 1.03 -4.18 -10.18
C ILE A 75 2.56 -4.05 -10.23
N TYR A 76 3.16 -4.38 -11.38
CA TYR A 76 4.55 -4.04 -11.63
C TYR A 76 4.66 -2.61 -12.15
N ILE A 77 5.54 -1.81 -11.55
CA ILE A 77 5.83 -0.43 -11.96
C ILE A 77 7.26 -0.41 -12.54
N PRO A 78 7.43 -0.46 -13.87
CA PRO A 78 8.75 -0.62 -14.49
C PRO A 78 9.72 0.52 -14.18
N ALA A 79 9.22 1.75 -14.10
CA ALA A 79 10.04 2.95 -13.86
C ALA A 79 10.82 2.89 -12.54
N SER A 80 10.27 2.22 -11.53
CA SER A 80 10.85 2.06 -10.19
C SER A 80 11.26 0.61 -9.89
N LYS A 81 11.07 -0.33 -10.84
CA LYS A 81 11.22 -1.78 -10.63
C LYS A 81 10.47 -2.26 -9.38
N TYR A 82 9.25 -1.74 -9.19
CA TYR A 82 8.50 -1.85 -7.96
C TYR A 82 7.32 -2.81 -8.10
N ALA A 83 7.07 -3.64 -7.10
CA ALA A 83 5.88 -4.48 -6.99
C ALA A 83 4.91 -3.87 -5.97
N LEU A 84 3.74 -3.45 -6.44
CA LEU A 84 2.70 -2.87 -5.59
C LEU A 84 1.54 -3.85 -5.40
N PHE A 85 1.26 -4.17 -4.15
CA PHE A 85 0.14 -5.01 -3.75
C PHE A 85 -1.00 -4.18 -3.14
N PHE A 86 -2.20 -4.75 -3.16
CA PHE A 86 -3.34 -4.19 -2.45
C PHE A 86 -3.68 -5.12 -1.30
N TYR A 87 -3.72 -4.57 -0.08
CA TYR A 87 -3.88 -5.32 1.15
C TYR A 87 -5.30 -5.12 1.70
N PRO A 88 -6.22 -6.08 1.48
CA PRO A 88 -7.61 -5.94 1.87
C PRO A 88 -7.80 -6.08 3.38
N LEU A 89 -8.51 -5.14 3.99
CA LEU A 89 -8.85 -5.11 5.40
C LEU A 89 -10.36 -5.05 5.60
N SER A 90 -10.84 -5.66 6.69
CA SER A 90 -12.25 -5.56 7.11
C SER A 90 -12.59 -4.12 7.51
N ALA A 91 -11.69 -3.45 8.21
CA ALA A 91 -11.73 -2.03 8.53
C ALA A 91 -10.30 -1.46 8.52
N LEU A 92 -10.16 -0.17 8.17
CA LEU A 92 -8.87 0.50 8.28
C LEU A 92 -8.62 0.92 9.72
N PRO A 93 -7.39 0.74 10.25
CA PRO A 93 -6.98 1.36 11.49
C PRO A 93 -7.15 2.90 11.47
N ASP A 94 -7.17 3.49 12.65
CA ASP A 94 -7.07 4.94 12.80
C ASP A 94 -5.64 5.38 12.42
N PRO A 95 -5.45 6.32 11.48
CA PRO A 95 -4.11 6.84 11.17
C PRO A 95 -3.30 7.31 12.38
N LEU A 96 -3.95 7.78 13.45
CA LEU A 96 -3.24 8.18 14.68
C LEU A 96 -2.61 6.99 15.43
N SER A 97 -3.11 5.77 15.22
CA SER A 97 -2.59 4.58 15.91
C SER A 97 -1.18 4.19 15.45
N PHE A 98 -0.75 4.64 14.28
CA PHE A 98 0.60 4.41 13.75
C PHE A 98 1.67 5.21 14.50
N GLY A 99 1.27 6.22 15.27
CA GLY A 99 2.19 7.16 15.90
C GLY A 99 2.75 8.18 14.91
N THR A 100 3.73 8.96 15.38
CA THR A 100 4.34 10.07 14.61
C THR A 100 5.76 9.75 14.14
N GLN A 101 6.26 8.56 14.45
CA GLN A 101 7.63 8.13 14.15
C GLN A 101 7.66 6.61 13.91
N GLU A 102 8.44 6.17 12.93
CA GLU A 102 8.74 4.76 12.70
C GLU A 102 9.66 4.24 13.81
N LEU A 103 9.28 3.14 14.45
CA LEU A 103 10.07 2.52 15.52
C LEU A 103 11.37 1.90 14.99
N HIS A 104 11.37 1.45 13.74
CA HIS A 104 12.52 0.79 13.12
C HIS A 104 13.63 1.80 12.74
N THR A 105 13.27 2.88 12.05
CA THR A 105 14.24 3.84 11.48
C THR A 105 14.38 5.12 12.31
N GLY A 106 13.38 5.44 13.13
CA GLY A 106 13.26 6.73 13.79
C GLY A 106 12.80 7.87 12.87
N TYR A 107 12.37 7.60 11.64
CA TYR A 107 11.90 8.67 10.74
C TYR A 107 10.50 9.17 11.09
N PRO A 108 10.19 10.46 10.79
CA PRO A 108 8.84 10.98 10.94
C PRO A 108 7.84 10.16 10.12
N LEU A 109 6.75 9.79 10.77
CA LEU A 109 5.68 8.98 10.19
C LEU A 109 4.39 9.80 10.18
N GLU A 110 3.80 9.97 9.00
CA GLU A 110 2.48 10.55 8.83
C GLU A 110 1.64 9.60 7.97
N VAL A 111 0.59 9.02 8.57
CA VAL A 111 -0.36 8.18 7.85
C VAL A 111 -1.64 8.99 7.60
N VAL A 112 -2.17 8.88 6.38
CA VAL A 112 -3.43 9.54 6.01
C VAL A 112 -4.40 8.56 5.40
N ARG A 113 -5.68 8.80 5.66
CA ARG A 113 -6.78 8.08 5.02
C ARG A 113 -7.22 8.83 3.76
N CYS A 114 -7.32 8.11 2.66
CA CYS A 114 -7.78 8.59 1.36
C CYS A 114 -9.00 7.79 0.89
N ASN A 115 -9.62 8.22 -0.21
CA ASN A 115 -10.71 7.49 -0.85
C ASN A 115 -10.64 7.55 -2.38
N SER A 116 -11.26 6.57 -3.04
CA SER A 116 -11.19 6.42 -4.50
C SER A 116 -12.02 7.41 -5.32
N ILE A 117 -12.95 8.15 -4.67
CA ILE A 117 -13.76 9.20 -5.31
C ILE A 117 -12.89 10.43 -5.52
N ASP A 118 -12.34 10.96 -4.43
CA ASP A 118 -11.46 12.14 -4.43
C ASP A 118 -10.08 11.81 -5.02
N GLY A 119 -9.72 10.52 -5.03
CA GLY A 119 -8.46 10.02 -5.55
C GLY A 119 -7.27 10.38 -4.66
N PHE A 120 -6.10 10.51 -5.27
CA PHE A 120 -4.92 11.06 -4.62
C PHE A 120 -4.93 12.58 -4.78
N ASN A 121 -5.61 13.33 -3.90
CA ASN A 121 -5.39 14.78 -3.81
C ASN A 121 -4.13 15.08 -2.97
N LEU A 122 -3.05 14.36 -3.26
CA LEU A 122 -1.80 14.34 -2.53
C LEU A 122 -0.65 14.25 -3.54
N GLN A 123 0.50 14.83 -3.19
CA GLN A 123 1.73 14.60 -3.93
C GLN A 123 2.17 13.15 -3.70
N LEU A 124 2.11 12.32 -4.74
CA LEU A 124 2.54 10.92 -4.64
C LEU A 124 4.05 10.79 -4.62
N HIS A 125 4.54 9.80 -3.87
CA HIS A 125 5.94 9.42 -3.88
C HIS A 125 6.39 9.08 -5.32
N PRO A 126 7.59 9.51 -5.77
CA PRO A 126 8.07 9.31 -7.14
C PRO A 126 7.95 7.87 -7.66
N ARG A 127 8.11 6.90 -6.77
CA ARG A 127 7.98 5.46 -7.07
C ARG A 127 6.61 5.06 -7.64
N LEU A 128 5.55 5.79 -7.28
CA LEU A 128 4.15 5.51 -7.63
C LEU A 128 3.60 6.43 -8.71
N ILE A 129 4.23 7.59 -8.97
CA ILE A 129 3.70 8.63 -9.87
C ILE A 129 3.34 8.05 -11.25
N SER A 130 4.24 7.26 -11.84
CA SER A 130 4.04 6.67 -13.17
C SER A 130 2.87 5.68 -13.23
N ALA A 131 2.49 5.08 -12.10
CA ALA A 131 1.40 4.12 -11.99
C ALA A 131 0.09 4.74 -11.46
N ARG A 132 0.04 6.04 -11.16
CA ARG A 132 -1.11 6.73 -10.53
C ARG A 132 -2.45 6.34 -11.13
N LYS A 133 -2.57 6.39 -12.47
CA LYS A 133 -3.82 6.08 -13.18
C LYS A 133 -4.24 4.62 -12.97
N LEU A 134 -3.29 3.69 -13.05
CA LEU A 134 -3.55 2.27 -12.88
C LEU A 134 -3.95 1.94 -11.44
N ILE A 135 -3.28 2.54 -10.46
CA ILE A 135 -3.60 2.37 -9.03
C ILE A 135 -5.03 2.85 -8.75
N LEU A 136 -5.41 4.04 -9.23
CA LEU A 136 -6.78 4.55 -9.08
C LEU A 136 -7.82 3.68 -9.79
N GLN A 137 -7.49 3.14 -10.97
CA GLN A 137 -8.38 2.23 -11.67
C GLN A 137 -8.64 0.95 -10.85
N GLU A 138 -7.60 0.38 -10.25
CA GLU A 138 -7.72 -0.80 -9.40
C GLU A 138 -8.52 -0.52 -8.13
N LEU A 139 -8.23 0.58 -7.42
CA LEU A 139 -8.98 0.98 -6.22
C LEU A 139 -10.48 1.16 -6.52
N ARG A 140 -10.81 1.82 -7.63
CA ARG A 140 -12.21 1.99 -8.07
C ARG A 140 -12.85 0.67 -8.51
N ARG A 141 -12.07 -0.28 -9.01
CA ARG A 141 -12.56 -1.61 -9.39
C ARG A 141 -12.97 -2.42 -8.16
N PHE A 142 -12.24 -2.35 -7.06
CA PHE A 142 -12.58 -3.06 -5.82
C PHE A 142 -13.96 -2.67 -5.27
N ALA A 143 -14.28 -1.37 -5.33
CA ALA A 143 -15.59 -0.85 -4.93
C ALA A 143 -16.75 -1.47 -5.74
N ARG A 144 -16.54 -1.70 -7.04
CA ARG A 144 -17.56 -2.27 -7.95
C ARG A 144 -17.79 -3.76 -7.70
N TYR A 145 -16.72 -4.53 -7.43
CA TYR A 145 -16.84 -5.96 -7.18
C TYR A 145 -17.64 -6.27 -5.91
N LYS A 146 -17.42 -5.55 -4.80
CA LYS A 146 -18.23 -5.73 -3.57
C LYS A 146 -19.69 -5.28 -3.75
N GLY A 147 -19.96 -4.32 -4.63
CA GLY A 147 -21.32 -3.88 -4.95
C GLY A 147 -22.14 -4.93 -5.75
N CYS A 148 -21.46 -5.80 -6.50
CA CYS A 148 -22.12 -6.86 -7.30
C CYS A 148 -22.35 -8.17 -6.53
N SER A 149 -21.77 -8.35 -5.34
CA SER A 149 -21.95 -9.57 -4.53
C SER A 149 -23.28 -9.59 -3.74
N LYS A 150 -24.29 -8.81 -4.16
CA LYS A 150 -25.67 -8.96 -3.72
C LYS A 150 -26.47 -9.65 -4.83
N VAL A 151 -26.39 -10.98 -4.90
CA VAL A 151 -27.38 -11.84 -5.57
C VAL A 151 -27.60 -13.06 -4.69
#